data_AF-A0A2X2HJ39-F1
#
_entry.id   AF-A0A2X2HJ39-F1
#
_cell.length_a   1.000
_cell.length_b   1.000
_cell.length_c   1.000
_cell.angle_alpha   90.00
_cell.angle_beta   90.00
_cell.angle_gamma   90.00
#
_symmetry.space_group_name_H-M   'P 1'
#
loop_
_entity.id
_entity.type
_entity.pdbx_description
1 polymer ?
#
loop_
_entity_poly.entity_id
_entity_poly.type
_entity_poly.pdbx_seq_one_letter_code
_entity_poly.pdbx_strand_id
1 'polypeptide(L)'
;MSQAALNAREREVDNNPRRSNGTQLAGMVFLLMVLGTVLWSGWAVIGWMKDASRLPLSRLVVTGERHYTTNDDIRQAILALGSPGTFMTQDVDIIQQQIERLPWIKQASVRKQWPDELKIHLVEYVPVARWNDLHMVDAEGKSFSVPAERIGKQKLPLLYGPEGSEQDVLDGYRTMSNMLAASKYTLKMAAMSARHSWQLALDNDVRLELGRDDRTGRLQRFIELYPILQQQGQAESKRVSYVDLRYEAGASVGWAPVLIDPQAAGDQQNSNQQQNQAQAKQQ
;
A
#
# COMPACT_ATOMS: atom_id res chain seq x y z
N MET A 1 43.19 37.66 -120.01
CA MET A 1 43.86 37.51 -118.69
C MET A 1 43.02 38.31 -117.70
N SER A 2 42.63 37.89 -116.50
CA SER A 2 42.81 36.67 -115.73
C SER A 2 41.71 36.65 -114.65
N GLN A 3 41.10 35.48 -114.44
CA GLN A 3 40.54 34.88 -113.21
C GLN A 3 40.16 35.76 -112.00
N ALA A 4 38.98 35.55 -111.43
CA ALA A 4 38.80 34.67 -110.27
C ALA A 4 37.39 34.85 -109.65
N ALA A 5 36.63 33.75 -109.63
CA ALA A 5 35.40 33.59 -108.88
C ALA A 5 35.70 33.44 -107.38
N LEU A 6 34.90 34.06 -106.50
CA LEU A 6 34.83 33.66 -105.10
C LEU A 6 33.38 33.64 -104.63
N ASN A 7 33.00 32.46 -104.16
CA ASN A 7 31.70 32.01 -103.69
C ASN A 7 31.28 32.69 -102.38
N ALA A 8 30.01 33.11 -102.34
CA ALA A 8 29.27 33.36 -101.12
C ALA A 8 28.89 32.03 -100.45
N ARG A 9 29.20 31.88 -99.16
CA ARG A 9 28.64 30.83 -98.31
C ARG A 9 28.53 31.37 -96.88
N GLU A 10 27.41 32.02 -96.58
CA GLU A 10 27.01 32.33 -95.22
C GLU A 10 26.85 31.01 -94.45
N ARG A 11 27.55 30.90 -93.33
CA ARG A 11 27.35 29.83 -92.34
C ARG A 11 26.41 30.38 -91.27
N GLU A 12 25.16 29.95 -91.26
CA GLU A 12 24.30 30.06 -90.08
C GLU A 12 24.92 29.21 -88.96
N VAL A 13 25.28 29.89 -87.87
CA VAL A 13 25.76 29.25 -86.65
C VAL A 13 24.53 28.91 -85.81
N ASP A 14 24.14 27.64 -85.83
CA ASP A 14 23.10 27.07 -84.99
C ASP A 14 23.58 27.08 -83.52
N ASN A 15 23.30 28.18 -82.83
CA ASN A 15 23.57 28.35 -81.40
C ASN A 15 22.43 27.74 -80.59
N ASN A 16 22.40 26.42 -80.50
CA ASN A 16 21.54 25.75 -79.53
C ASN A 16 22.28 25.72 -78.17
N PRO A 17 21.89 26.50 -77.15
CA PRO A 17 22.58 26.50 -75.88
C PRO A 17 22.35 25.13 -75.23
N ARG A 18 23.41 24.33 -75.14
CA ARG A 18 23.44 23.13 -74.29
C ARG A 18 23.09 23.58 -72.87
N ARG A 19 21.84 23.38 -72.45
CA ARG A 19 21.38 23.64 -71.08
C ARG A 19 22.33 22.89 -70.15
N SER A 20 23.18 23.63 -69.45
CA SER A 20 24.16 23.03 -68.56
C SER A 20 23.42 22.45 -67.36
N ASN A 21 23.57 21.15 -67.13
CA ASN A 21 23.03 20.48 -65.94
C ASN A 21 23.72 20.95 -64.64
N GLY A 22 24.61 21.97 -64.71
CA GLY A 22 25.38 22.49 -63.60
C GLY A 22 24.53 23.16 -62.51
N THR A 23 23.42 23.80 -62.87
CA THR A 23 22.49 24.36 -61.88
C THR A 23 21.69 23.28 -61.16
N GLN A 24 21.34 22.19 -61.85
CA GLN A 24 20.69 21.02 -61.25
C GLN A 24 21.66 20.25 -60.33
N LEU A 25 22.92 20.11 -60.73
CA LEU A 25 23.99 19.52 -59.91
C LEU A 25 24.28 20.37 -58.67
N ALA A 26 24.38 21.69 -58.80
CA ALA A 26 24.57 22.60 -57.67
C ALA A 26 23.40 22.54 -56.68
N GLY A 27 22.16 22.48 -57.18
CA GLY A 27 20.97 22.28 -56.36
C GLY A 27 20.97 20.94 -55.62
N MET A 28 21.40 19.86 -56.27
CA MET A 28 21.49 18.54 -55.67
C MET A 28 22.56 18.47 -54.57
N VAL A 29 23.73 19.10 -54.78
CA VAL A 29 24.79 19.20 -53.78
C VAL A 29 24.32 20.02 -52.57
N PHE A 30 23.65 21.15 -52.79
CA PHE A 30 23.08 21.95 -51.72
C PHE A 30 22.03 21.16 -50.90
N LEU A 31 21.13 20.43 -51.58
CA LEU A 31 20.13 19.60 -50.92
C LEU A 31 20.75 18.47 -50.10
N LEU A 32 21.80 17.81 -50.61
CA LEU A 32 22.53 16.78 -49.87
C LEU A 32 23.27 17.35 -48.66
N MET A 33 23.84 18.56 -48.78
CA MET A 33 24.49 19.25 -47.66
C MET A 33 23.48 19.58 -46.56
N VAL A 34 22.31 20.12 -46.93
CA VAL A 34 21.22 20.41 -45.99
C VAL A 34 20.74 19.13 -45.32
N LEU A 35 20.47 18.07 -46.07
CA LEU A 35 20.08 16.76 -45.51
C LEU A 35 21.15 16.22 -44.55
N GLY A 36 22.42 16.29 -44.93
CA GLY A 36 23.55 15.88 -44.08
C GLY A 36 23.60 16.67 -42.77
N THR A 37 23.43 17.99 -42.82
CA THR A 37 23.40 18.81 -41.60
C THR A 37 22.19 18.54 -40.71
N VAL A 38 21.00 18.29 -41.29
CA VAL A 38 19.80 17.93 -40.52
C VAL A 38 19.99 16.57 -39.85
N LEU A 39 20.46 15.56 -40.58
CA LEU A 39 20.78 14.23 -40.05
C LEU A 39 21.83 14.30 -38.93
N TRP A 40 22.90 15.07 -39.15
CA TRP A 40 23.95 15.26 -38.15
C TRP A 40 23.44 15.98 -36.90
N SER A 41 22.64 17.03 -37.06
CA SER A 41 22.02 17.75 -35.94
C SER A 41 21.06 16.85 -35.15
N GLY A 42 20.24 16.04 -35.83
CA GLY A 42 19.32 15.10 -35.18
C GLY A 42 20.08 14.05 -34.38
N TRP A 43 21.16 13.51 -34.97
CA TRP A 43 22.00 12.53 -34.28
C TRP A 43 22.74 13.14 -33.08
N ALA A 44 23.27 14.36 -33.22
CA ALA A 44 23.93 15.08 -32.14
C ALA A 44 22.97 15.43 -30.99
N VAL A 45 21.74 15.84 -31.28
CA VAL A 45 20.70 16.11 -30.26
C VAL A 45 20.31 14.82 -29.53
N ILE A 46 20.12 13.71 -30.24
CA ILE A 46 19.82 12.41 -29.63
C ILE A 46 20.99 11.93 -28.75
N GLY A 47 22.23 12.09 -29.21
CA GLY A 47 23.43 11.79 -28.42
C GLY A 47 23.50 12.65 -27.15
N TRP A 48 23.28 13.95 -27.29
CA TRP A 48 23.24 14.90 -26.17
C TRP A 48 22.14 14.58 -25.15
N MET A 49 20.96 14.13 -25.59
CA MET A 49 19.86 13.71 -24.69
C MET A 49 20.12 12.38 -23.98
N LYS A 50 20.98 11.51 -24.53
CA LYS A 50 21.30 10.19 -23.98
C LYS A 50 22.50 10.19 -23.02
N ASP A 51 23.32 11.25 -23.02
CA ASP A 51 24.50 11.35 -22.17
C ASP A 51 24.15 11.43 -20.68
N ALA A 52 24.40 10.31 -19.96
CA ALA A 52 24.12 10.11 -18.53
C ALA A 52 24.82 11.12 -17.61
N SER A 53 25.98 11.63 -18.04
CA SER A 53 26.79 12.57 -17.29
C SER A 53 26.23 14.00 -17.29
N ARG A 54 25.25 14.30 -18.16
CA ARG A 54 24.71 15.66 -18.34
C ARG A 54 23.27 15.83 -17.84
N LEU A 55 22.50 14.75 -17.74
CA LEU A 55 21.14 14.72 -17.18
C LEU A 55 21.04 13.67 -16.08
N PRO A 56 21.71 13.86 -14.92
CA PRO A 56 21.53 12.98 -13.79
C PRO A 56 20.04 12.92 -13.43
N LEU A 57 19.54 11.73 -13.09
CA LEU A 57 18.21 11.57 -12.50
C LEU A 57 18.22 12.30 -11.14
N SER A 58 17.89 13.59 -11.17
CA SER A 58 18.30 14.50 -10.09
C SER A 58 17.24 14.59 -9.01
N ARG A 59 15.98 14.30 -9.33
CA ARG A 59 14.86 14.51 -8.41
C ARG A 59 13.82 13.40 -8.47
N LEU A 60 13.57 12.84 -7.29
CA LEU A 60 12.47 11.92 -7.02
C LEU A 60 11.38 12.70 -6.30
N VAL A 61 10.23 12.85 -6.94
CA VAL A 61 9.06 13.51 -6.36
C VAL A 61 8.05 12.45 -5.98
N VAL A 62 7.98 12.13 -4.69
CA VAL A 62 7.04 11.14 -4.14
C VAL A 62 5.78 11.85 -3.63
N THR A 63 4.62 11.41 -4.10
CA THR A 63 3.29 11.94 -3.78
C THR A 63 2.36 10.82 -3.33
N GLY A 64 1.25 11.19 -2.69
CA GLY A 64 0.30 10.26 -2.07
C GLY A 64 0.33 10.36 -0.54
N GLU A 65 -0.71 9.84 0.09
CA GLU A 65 -0.79 9.73 1.54
C GLU A 65 0.09 8.57 2.00
N ARG A 66 1.01 8.85 2.92
CA ARG A 66 2.06 7.91 3.35
C ARG A 66 2.06 7.81 4.86
N HIS A 67 1.79 6.61 5.36
CA HIS A 67 1.85 6.26 6.77
C HIS A 67 3.07 5.40 7.08
N TYR A 68 3.43 4.49 6.18
CA TYR A 68 4.52 3.53 6.37
C TYR A 68 5.75 3.82 5.51
N THR A 69 5.58 4.42 4.33
CA THR A 69 6.65 4.57 3.34
C THR A 69 7.47 5.83 3.56
N THR A 70 8.78 5.64 3.71
CA THR A 70 9.76 6.73 3.78
C THR A 70 10.38 7.00 2.41
N ASN A 71 11.04 8.16 2.25
CA ASN A 71 11.79 8.47 1.03
C ASN A 71 12.98 7.51 0.83
N ASP A 72 13.53 6.95 1.91
CA ASP A 72 14.66 6.02 1.83
C ASP A 72 14.21 4.67 1.27
N ASP A 73 13.04 4.15 1.68
CA ASP A 73 12.51 2.89 1.14
C ASP A 73 12.42 2.90 -0.39
N ILE A 74 11.91 4.01 -0.95
CA ILE A 74 11.79 4.19 -2.40
C ILE A 74 13.17 4.31 -3.05
N ARG A 75 14.09 5.04 -2.43
CA ARG A 75 15.47 5.16 -2.91
C ARG A 75 16.15 3.80 -2.96
N GLN A 76 16.09 3.03 -1.87
CA GLN A 76 16.69 1.70 -1.77
C GLN A 76 16.05 0.74 -2.77
N ALA A 77 14.73 0.79 -2.93
CA ALA A 77 14.02 -0.02 -3.93
C ALA A 77 14.55 0.25 -5.35
N ILE A 78 14.76 1.52 -5.71
CA ILE A 78 15.32 1.90 -7.02
C ILE A 78 16.78 1.48 -7.15
N LEU A 79 17.61 1.70 -6.11
CA LEU A 79 19.03 1.32 -6.13
C LEU A 79 19.24 -0.19 -6.22
N ALA A 80 18.29 -0.99 -5.71
CA ALA A 80 18.33 -2.45 -5.83
C ALA A 80 18.22 -2.95 -7.29
N LEU A 81 17.77 -2.11 -8.23
CA LEU A 81 17.76 -2.43 -9.67
C LEU A 81 19.13 -2.28 -10.32
N GLY A 82 20.13 -1.76 -9.60
CA GLY A 82 21.49 -1.52 -10.08
C GLY A 82 21.85 -0.04 -10.13
N SER A 83 22.96 0.28 -10.79
CA SER A 83 23.43 1.66 -10.96
C SER A 83 22.35 2.51 -11.62
N PRO A 84 22.00 3.69 -11.06
CA PRO A 84 20.99 4.57 -11.66
C PRO A 84 21.38 4.91 -13.10
N GLY A 85 20.52 4.59 -14.07
CA GLY A 85 20.67 5.03 -15.44
C GLY A 85 20.35 6.53 -15.61
N THR A 86 20.42 7.03 -16.83
CA THR A 86 19.94 8.36 -17.18
C THR A 86 18.42 8.43 -17.11
N PHE A 87 17.85 9.63 -16.89
CA PHE A 87 16.40 9.88 -17.01
C PHE A 87 15.78 9.27 -18.29
N MET A 88 16.50 9.30 -19.42
CA MET A 88 16.01 8.76 -20.70
C MET A 88 16.05 7.24 -20.79
N THR A 89 17.07 6.59 -20.23
CA THR A 89 17.29 5.14 -20.37
C THR A 89 16.61 4.31 -19.30
N GLN A 90 16.23 4.92 -18.17
CA GLN A 90 15.59 4.21 -17.07
C GLN A 90 14.17 3.77 -17.46
N ASP A 91 13.85 2.49 -17.28
CA ASP A 91 12.51 1.98 -17.49
C ASP A 91 11.63 2.26 -16.25
N VAL A 92 10.51 2.97 -16.47
CA VAL A 92 9.57 3.32 -15.39
C VAL A 92 8.74 2.14 -14.94
N ASP A 93 8.47 1.19 -15.83
CA ASP A 93 7.65 0.02 -15.53
C ASP A 93 8.42 -0.92 -14.59
N ILE A 94 9.73 -1.06 -14.80
CA ILE A 94 10.61 -1.81 -13.89
C ILE A 94 10.66 -1.14 -12.51
N ILE A 95 10.78 0.20 -12.46
CA ILE A 95 10.74 0.93 -11.18
C ILE A 95 9.39 0.75 -10.49
N GLN A 96 8.30 0.88 -11.22
CA GLN A 96 6.95 0.69 -10.67
C GLN A 96 6.83 -0.70 -10.05
N GLN A 97 7.16 -1.76 -10.80
CA GLN A 97 7.13 -3.13 -10.31
C GLN A 97 8.01 -3.33 -9.07
N GLN A 98 9.18 -2.69 -9.04
CA GLN A 98 10.09 -2.79 -7.90
C GLN A 98 9.55 -2.08 -6.65
N ILE A 99 8.87 -0.95 -6.81
CA ILE A 99 8.20 -0.26 -5.70
C ILE A 99 6.98 -1.06 -5.23
N GLU A 100 6.21 -1.64 -6.16
CA GLU A 100 5.06 -2.51 -5.83
C GLU A 100 5.46 -3.82 -5.13
N ARG A 101 6.75 -4.18 -5.13
CA ARG A 101 7.27 -5.29 -4.29
C ARG A 101 7.32 -4.94 -2.81
N LEU A 102 7.23 -3.66 -2.43
CA LEU A 102 7.06 -3.28 -1.03
C LEU A 102 5.68 -3.77 -0.57
N PRO A 103 5.59 -4.65 0.44
CA PRO A 103 4.37 -5.41 0.70
C PRO A 103 3.17 -4.55 1.12
N TRP A 104 3.41 -3.37 1.69
CA TRP A 104 2.36 -2.43 2.11
C TRP A 104 1.92 -1.44 1.02
N ILE A 105 2.51 -1.50 -0.18
CA ILE A 105 2.09 -0.68 -1.32
C ILE A 105 0.98 -1.43 -2.07
N LYS A 106 -0.19 -0.80 -2.16
CA LYS A 106 -1.32 -1.31 -2.94
C LYS A 106 -1.13 -1.04 -4.43
N GLN A 107 -0.66 0.15 -4.75
CA GLN A 107 -0.43 0.57 -6.13
C GLN A 107 0.64 1.66 -6.18
N ALA A 108 1.52 1.59 -7.17
CA ALA A 108 2.42 2.69 -7.50
C ALA A 108 2.16 3.16 -8.93
N SER A 109 2.30 4.46 -9.17
CA SER A 109 2.35 5.01 -10.53
C SER A 109 3.62 5.81 -10.68
N VAL A 110 4.42 5.46 -11.69
CA VAL A 110 5.72 6.06 -11.93
C VAL A 110 5.69 6.72 -13.30
N ARG A 111 5.97 8.02 -13.35
CA ARG A 111 6.06 8.75 -14.62
C ARG A 111 7.25 9.68 -14.67
N LYS A 112 7.82 9.80 -15.86
CA LYS A 112 8.83 10.79 -16.19
C LYS A 112 8.18 12.16 -16.36
N GLN A 113 8.75 13.17 -15.74
CA GLN A 113 8.38 14.56 -15.92
C GLN A 113 9.63 15.32 -16.36
N TRP A 114 9.60 15.83 -17.58
CA TRP A 114 10.69 16.64 -18.13
C TRP A 114 10.87 17.91 -17.29
N PRO A 115 12.11 18.39 -17.03
CA PRO A 115 13.38 17.96 -17.62
C PRO A 115 14.08 16.76 -16.99
N ASP A 116 13.97 16.54 -15.68
CA ASP A 116 14.82 15.61 -14.94
C ASP A 116 14.14 14.95 -13.72
N GLU A 117 12.80 14.96 -13.66
CA GLU A 117 12.04 14.53 -12.48
C GLU A 117 11.34 13.19 -12.69
N LEU A 118 11.48 12.27 -11.74
CA LEU A 118 10.63 11.08 -11.67
C LEU A 118 9.53 11.30 -10.64
N LYS A 119 8.29 11.39 -11.11
CA LYS A 119 7.12 11.54 -10.25
C LYS A 119 6.55 10.17 -9.93
N ILE A 120 6.52 9.86 -8.64
CA ILE A 120 6.02 8.61 -8.08
C ILE A 120 4.78 8.95 -7.26
N HIS A 121 3.66 8.34 -7.59
CA HIS A 121 2.44 8.41 -6.80
C HIS A 121 2.19 7.05 -6.14
N LEU A 122 2.05 7.04 -4.82
CA LEU A 122 1.89 5.82 -4.04
C LEU A 122 0.50 5.76 -3.43
N VAL A 123 -0.06 4.56 -3.40
CA VAL A 123 -1.25 4.21 -2.62
C VAL A 123 -0.85 3.06 -1.70
N GLU A 124 -0.87 3.32 -0.39
CA GLU A 124 -0.62 2.30 0.64
C GLU A 124 -1.90 1.52 0.95
N TYR A 125 -1.74 0.28 1.41
CA TYR A 125 -2.86 -0.45 2.01
C TYR A 125 -3.28 0.19 3.34
N VAL A 126 -4.59 0.25 3.58
CA VAL A 126 -5.16 0.74 4.83
C VAL A 126 -5.64 -0.47 5.65
N PRO A 127 -5.01 -0.78 6.80
CA PRO A 127 -5.37 -1.95 7.58
C PRO A 127 -6.72 -1.75 8.28
N VAL A 128 -7.57 -2.77 8.23
CA VAL A 128 -8.80 -2.84 9.03
C VAL A 128 -8.66 -3.82 10.19
N ALA A 129 -7.76 -4.79 10.09
CA ALA A 129 -7.47 -5.76 11.13
C ALA A 129 -6.04 -6.31 11.03
N ARG A 130 -5.55 -6.89 12.13
CA ARG A 130 -4.32 -7.70 12.11
C ARG A 130 -4.66 -9.14 11.74
N TRP A 131 -3.82 -9.77 10.94
CA TRP A 131 -3.98 -11.13 10.45
C TRP A 131 -2.83 -12.00 10.95
N ASN A 132 -3.15 -13.06 11.71
CA ASN A 132 -2.17 -14.05 12.19
C ASN A 132 -0.90 -13.40 12.81
N ASP A 133 -1.09 -12.38 13.65
CA ASP A 133 -0.09 -11.59 14.38
C ASP A 133 0.89 -10.74 13.55
N LEU A 134 1.42 -11.27 12.45
CA LEU A 134 2.49 -10.67 11.65
C LEU A 134 2.00 -9.90 10.42
N HIS A 135 0.79 -10.22 9.95
CA HIS A 135 0.20 -9.60 8.77
C HIS A 135 -0.93 -8.66 9.17
N MET A 136 -1.42 -7.93 8.18
CA MET A 136 -2.62 -7.11 8.26
C MET A 136 -3.50 -7.42 7.07
N VAL A 137 -4.78 -7.09 7.20
CA VAL A 137 -5.75 -7.22 6.12
C VAL A 137 -6.42 -5.88 5.89
N ASP A 138 -6.63 -5.53 4.62
CA ASP A 138 -7.37 -4.33 4.22
C ASP A 138 -8.88 -4.57 4.16
N ALA A 139 -9.64 -3.55 3.75
CA ALA A 139 -11.10 -3.65 3.67
C ALA A 139 -11.59 -4.62 2.56
N GLU A 140 -10.73 -5.02 1.63
CA GLU A 140 -11.03 -5.94 0.53
C GLU A 140 -10.46 -7.34 0.76
N GLY A 141 -10.03 -7.65 1.99
CA GLY A 141 -9.50 -8.97 2.34
C GLY A 141 -8.09 -9.23 1.84
N LYS A 142 -7.38 -8.22 1.35
CA LYS A 142 -6.00 -8.37 0.89
C LYS A 142 -5.04 -8.38 2.08
N SER A 143 -4.30 -9.48 2.22
CA SER A 143 -3.22 -9.59 3.19
C SER A 143 -1.99 -8.81 2.75
N PHE A 144 -1.39 -8.07 3.67
CA PHE A 144 -0.11 -7.39 3.51
C PHE A 144 0.69 -7.35 4.82
N SER A 145 1.97 -7.04 4.74
CA SER A 145 2.85 -6.94 5.91
C SER A 145 3.53 -5.58 5.98
N VAL A 146 3.81 -5.13 7.20
CA VAL A 146 4.49 -3.88 7.51
C VAL A 146 5.55 -4.18 8.58
N PRO A 147 6.76 -3.58 8.52
CA PRO A 147 7.76 -3.73 9.58
C PRO A 147 7.19 -3.34 10.94
N ALA A 148 7.45 -4.17 11.95
CA ALA A 148 6.85 -4.02 13.29
C ALA A 148 7.11 -2.66 13.93
N GLU A 149 8.26 -2.02 13.65
CA GLU A 149 8.58 -0.69 14.20
C GLU A 149 7.70 0.43 13.63
N ARG A 150 7.09 0.21 12.46
CA ARG A 150 6.23 1.18 11.76
C ARG A 150 4.75 0.99 12.05
N ILE A 151 4.40 -0.11 12.72
CA ILE A 151 3.03 -0.38 13.15
C ILE A 151 2.72 0.55 14.32
N GLY A 152 1.87 1.54 14.09
CA GLY A 152 1.43 2.46 15.14
C GLY A 152 0.68 1.76 16.29
N LYS A 153 0.39 2.50 17.35
CA LYS A 153 -0.39 2.02 18.52
C LYS A 153 -1.89 1.88 18.25
N GLN A 154 -2.30 1.78 16.97
CA GLN A 154 -3.69 1.70 16.60
C GLN A 154 -4.31 0.41 17.14
N LYS A 155 -5.45 0.53 17.81
CA LYS A 155 -6.24 -0.62 18.29
C LYS A 155 -6.96 -1.21 17.09
N LEU A 156 -6.37 -2.23 16.49
CA LEU A 156 -6.98 -3.02 15.42
C LEU A 156 -7.49 -4.35 15.99
N PRO A 157 -8.64 -4.87 15.51
CA PRO A 157 -9.09 -6.20 15.85
C PRO A 157 -8.09 -7.26 15.35
N LEU A 158 -8.06 -8.39 16.05
CA LEU A 158 -7.20 -9.52 15.75
C LEU A 158 -7.98 -10.60 15.01
N LEU A 159 -7.55 -10.94 13.80
CA LEU A 159 -8.14 -11.99 12.98
C LEU A 159 -7.16 -13.14 12.80
N TYR A 160 -7.67 -14.36 12.95
CA TYR A 160 -6.89 -15.58 12.77
C TYR A 160 -7.60 -16.56 11.84
N GLY A 161 -6.86 -17.19 10.96
CA GLY A 161 -7.40 -18.17 10.03
C GLY A 161 -6.35 -18.88 9.19
N PRO A 162 -6.73 -19.96 8.50
CA PRO A 162 -5.86 -20.60 7.52
C PRO A 162 -5.52 -19.63 6.37
N GLU A 163 -4.37 -19.84 5.73
CA GLU A 163 -3.95 -19.07 4.56
C GLU A 163 -5.00 -19.15 3.44
N GLY A 164 -5.29 -18.00 2.81
CA GLY A 164 -6.31 -17.90 1.76
C GLY A 164 -7.75 -17.71 2.27
N SER A 165 -7.97 -17.69 3.59
CA SER A 165 -9.29 -17.44 4.19
C SER A 165 -9.48 -16.01 4.72
N GLU A 166 -8.58 -15.08 4.36
CA GLU A 166 -8.59 -13.70 4.84
C GLU A 166 -9.96 -13.02 4.65
N GLN A 167 -10.51 -13.13 3.45
CA GLN A 167 -11.81 -12.55 3.10
C GLN A 167 -12.95 -13.20 3.88
N ASP A 168 -12.97 -14.53 3.98
CA ASP A 168 -14.00 -15.28 4.71
C ASP A 168 -13.99 -14.93 6.20
N VAL A 169 -12.79 -14.79 6.78
CA VAL A 169 -12.64 -14.42 8.18
C VAL A 169 -13.07 -12.97 8.41
N LEU A 170 -12.69 -12.06 7.51
CA LEU A 170 -13.07 -10.65 7.57
C LEU A 170 -14.59 -10.46 7.48
N ASP A 171 -15.26 -11.16 6.56
CA ASP A 171 -16.72 -11.08 6.39
C ASP A 171 -17.47 -11.70 7.58
N GLY A 172 -16.96 -12.81 8.11
CA GLY A 172 -17.46 -13.39 9.35
C GLY A 172 -17.31 -12.43 10.53
N TYR A 173 -16.14 -11.80 10.68
CA TYR A 173 -15.88 -10.78 11.69
C TYR A 173 -16.84 -9.60 11.56
N ARG A 174 -17.02 -9.04 10.36
CA ARG A 174 -17.95 -7.91 10.12
C ARG A 174 -19.37 -8.25 10.54
N THR A 175 -19.85 -9.43 10.15
CA THR A 175 -21.21 -9.89 10.48
C THR A 175 -21.38 -10.01 12.00
N MET A 176 -20.46 -10.70 12.68
CA MET A 176 -20.56 -10.93 14.12
C MET A 176 -20.32 -9.65 14.94
N SER A 177 -19.38 -8.81 14.52
CA SER A 177 -19.08 -7.52 15.14
C SER A 177 -20.31 -6.60 15.09
N ASN A 178 -21.01 -6.55 13.95
CA ASN A 178 -22.24 -5.75 13.82
C ASN A 178 -23.36 -6.22 14.77
N MET A 179 -23.55 -7.53 14.91
CA MET A 179 -24.56 -8.07 15.85
C MET A 179 -24.19 -7.78 17.31
N LEU A 180 -22.92 -7.92 17.68
CA LEU A 180 -22.43 -7.64 19.03
C LEU A 180 -22.50 -6.14 19.35
N ALA A 181 -22.19 -5.28 18.38
CA ALA A 181 -22.24 -3.83 18.53
C ALA A 181 -23.65 -3.30 18.82
N ALA A 182 -24.69 -3.94 18.27
CA ALA A 182 -26.09 -3.61 18.59
C ALA A 182 -26.41 -3.77 20.09
N SER A 183 -25.68 -4.64 20.79
CA SER A 183 -25.78 -4.88 22.24
C SER A 183 -24.64 -4.24 23.04
N LYS A 184 -23.90 -3.29 22.43
CA LYS A 184 -22.78 -2.57 23.04
C LYS A 184 -21.58 -3.45 23.43
N TYR A 185 -21.42 -4.60 22.78
CA TYR A 185 -20.23 -5.44 22.93
C TYR A 185 -19.25 -5.19 21.78
N THR A 186 -17.97 -5.04 22.11
CA THR A 186 -16.92 -4.83 21.12
C THR A 186 -16.18 -6.14 20.86
N LEU A 187 -16.11 -6.55 19.59
CA LEU A 187 -15.36 -7.74 19.18
C LEU A 187 -13.87 -7.41 19.03
N LYS A 188 -13.03 -7.92 19.94
CA LYS A 188 -11.58 -7.73 19.96
C LYS A 188 -10.85 -8.71 19.05
N MET A 189 -11.34 -9.95 18.98
CA MET A 189 -10.71 -11.03 18.22
C MET A 189 -11.75 -11.93 17.57
N ALA A 190 -11.47 -12.39 16.35
CA ALA A 190 -12.16 -13.51 15.73
C ALA A 190 -11.16 -14.49 15.11
N ALA A 191 -11.29 -15.77 15.45
CA ALA A 191 -10.46 -16.84 14.93
C ALA A 191 -11.33 -17.91 14.25
N MET A 192 -10.92 -18.34 13.07
CA MET A 192 -11.53 -19.43 12.33
C MET A 192 -10.51 -20.56 12.16
N SER A 193 -10.86 -21.77 12.56
CA SER A 193 -10.01 -22.94 12.30
C SER A 193 -10.14 -23.43 10.85
N ALA A 194 -9.23 -24.29 10.39
CA ALA A 194 -9.34 -24.97 9.10
C ALA A 194 -10.64 -25.79 8.94
N ARG A 195 -11.27 -26.18 10.06
CA ARG A 195 -12.57 -26.88 10.08
C ARG A 195 -13.76 -25.91 10.14
N HIS A 196 -13.54 -24.63 9.89
CA HIS A 196 -14.55 -23.56 9.98
C HIS A 196 -15.19 -23.42 11.36
N SER A 197 -14.46 -23.81 12.42
CA SER A 197 -14.90 -23.57 13.79
C SER A 197 -14.49 -22.18 14.22
N TRP A 198 -15.41 -21.43 14.82
CA TRP A 198 -15.22 -20.05 15.21
C TRP A 198 -15.02 -19.88 16.71
N GLN A 199 -14.05 -19.03 17.05
CA GLN A 199 -13.78 -18.56 18.40
C GLN A 199 -13.69 -17.04 18.39
N LEU A 200 -14.31 -16.40 19.36
CA LEU A 200 -14.32 -14.94 19.49
C LEU A 200 -13.74 -14.53 20.84
N ALA A 201 -13.19 -13.31 20.92
CA ALA A 201 -12.91 -12.65 22.18
C ALA A 201 -13.45 -11.22 22.18
N LEU A 202 -14.11 -10.85 23.26
CA LEU A 202 -14.60 -9.49 23.48
C LEU A 202 -13.51 -8.59 24.06
N ASP A 203 -13.77 -7.28 24.09
CA ASP A 203 -12.88 -6.27 24.68
C ASP A 203 -12.59 -6.47 26.17
N ASN A 204 -13.52 -7.10 26.90
CA ASN A 204 -13.37 -7.49 28.31
C ASN A 204 -12.74 -8.88 28.52
N ASP A 205 -12.11 -9.43 27.48
CA ASP A 205 -11.42 -10.73 27.46
C ASP A 205 -12.31 -11.97 27.70
N VAL A 206 -13.64 -11.83 27.57
CA VAL A 206 -14.54 -13.00 27.53
C VAL A 206 -14.35 -13.72 26.20
N ARG A 207 -14.08 -15.03 26.27
CA ARG A 207 -13.95 -15.89 25.09
C ARG A 207 -15.27 -16.59 24.76
N LEU A 208 -15.65 -16.64 23.49
CA LEU A 208 -16.85 -17.33 23.02
C LEU A 208 -16.45 -18.47 22.08
N GLU A 209 -16.85 -19.69 22.40
CA GLU A 209 -16.68 -20.84 21.52
C GLU A 209 -17.98 -21.06 20.74
N LEU A 210 -18.00 -20.66 19.47
CA LEU A 210 -19.20 -20.77 18.64
C LEU A 210 -19.26 -22.11 17.89
N GLY A 211 -18.12 -22.76 17.65
CA GLY A 211 -18.08 -23.96 16.83
C GLY A 211 -18.31 -23.66 15.35
N ARG A 212 -18.76 -24.67 14.60
CA ARG A 212 -18.95 -24.59 13.14
C ARG A 212 -20.35 -24.15 12.73
N ASP A 213 -21.36 -24.75 13.35
CA ASP A 213 -22.76 -24.64 12.93
C ASP A 213 -23.50 -23.49 13.64
N ASP A 214 -24.58 -23.02 13.02
CA ASP A 214 -25.51 -21.98 13.53
C ASP A 214 -24.83 -20.83 14.31
N ARG A 215 -23.78 -20.25 13.71
CA ARG A 215 -23.00 -19.17 14.31
C ARG A 215 -23.89 -17.99 14.75
N THR A 216 -24.89 -17.66 13.93
CA THR A 216 -25.81 -16.55 14.18
C THR A 216 -26.73 -16.84 15.36
N GLY A 217 -27.41 -18.00 15.38
CA GLY A 217 -28.28 -18.37 16.50
C GLY A 217 -27.53 -18.54 17.82
N ARG A 218 -26.33 -19.12 17.78
CA ARG A 218 -25.45 -19.24 18.96
C ARG A 218 -25.00 -17.89 19.50
N LEU A 219 -24.65 -16.94 18.62
CA LEU A 219 -24.25 -15.61 19.04
C LEU A 219 -25.43 -14.78 19.56
N GLN A 220 -26.62 -14.95 18.98
CA GLN A 220 -27.86 -14.35 19.50
C GLN A 220 -28.18 -14.86 20.91
N ARG A 221 -28.07 -16.17 21.13
CA ARG A 221 -28.24 -16.76 22.47
C ARG A 221 -27.26 -16.19 23.48
N PHE A 222 -26.01 -15.98 23.09
CA PHE A 222 -25.04 -15.32 23.95
C PHE A 222 -25.49 -13.91 24.35
N ILE A 223 -25.94 -13.12 23.39
CA ILE A 223 -26.44 -11.75 23.64
C ILE A 223 -27.58 -11.75 24.68
N GLU A 224 -28.47 -12.75 24.62
CA GLU A 224 -29.58 -12.90 25.56
C GLU A 224 -29.13 -13.37 26.96
N LEU A 225 -28.19 -14.33 27.02
CA LEU A 225 -27.74 -14.92 28.29
C LEU A 225 -26.74 -14.05 29.04
N TYR A 226 -25.90 -13.29 28.33
CA TYR A 226 -24.73 -12.65 28.92
C TYR A 226 -25.04 -11.63 30.04
N PRO A 227 -26.10 -10.81 29.98
CA PRO A 227 -26.48 -9.92 31.10
C PRO A 227 -26.80 -10.70 32.39
N ILE A 228 -27.46 -11.86 32.27
CA ILE A 228 -27.79 -12.73 33.40
C ILE A 228 -26.51 -13.32 34.00
N LEU A 229 -25.59 -13.79 33.15
CA LEU A 229 -24.29 -14.30 33.59
C LEU A 229 -23.44 -13.23 34.28
N GLN A 230 -23.49 -11.98 33.80
CA GLN A 230 -22.79 -10.87 34.47
C GLN A 230 -23.34 -10.61 35.87
N GLN A 231 -24.66 -10.58 36.04
CA GLN A 231 -25.29 -10.40 37.36
C GLN A 231 -24.94 -11.53 38.33
N GLN A 232 -25.00 -12.79 37.86
CA GLN A 232 -24.62 -13.94 38.67
C GLN A 232 -23.13 -13.88 39.09
N GLY A 233 -22.25 -13.52 38.16
CA GLY A 233 -20.82 -13.36 38.45
C GLY A 233 -20.57 -12.31 39.53
N GLN A 234 -21.22 -11.15 39.43
CA GLN A 234 -21.10 -10.07 40.41
C GLN A 234 -21.52 -10.52 41.83
N ALA A 235 -22.61 -11.26 41.96
CA ALA A 235 -23.08 -11.79 43.25
C ALA A 235 -22.08 -12.75 43.90
N GLU A 236 -21.32 -13.50 43.09
CA GLU A 236 -20.32 -14.47 43.55
C GLU A 236 -18.87 -13.93 43.55
N SER A 237 -18.68 -12.63 43.29
CA SER A 237 -17.34 -12.03 43.12
C SER A 237 -16.48 -12.74 42.06
N LYS A 238 -17.11 -13.17 40.96
CA LYS A 238 -16.50 -13.81 39.79
C LYS A 238 -16.80 -13.02 38.52
N ARG A 239 -15.97 -13.22 37.50
CA ARG A 239 -16.23 -12.75 36.12
C ARG A 239 -16.36 -13.94 35.18
N VAL A 240 -17.12 -13.77 34.11
CA VAL A 240 -17.15 -14.73 33.02
C VAL A 240 -15.77 -14.76 32.35
N SER A 241 -15.18 -15.95 32.21
CA SER A 241 -13.94 -16.16 31.47
C SER A 241 -14.20 -16.64 30.05
N TYR A 242 -15.12 -17.60 29.90
CA TYR A 242 -15.52 -18.10 28.59
C TYR A 242 -16.96 -18.58 28.61
N VAL A 243 -17.59 -18.58 27.43
CA VAL A 243 -18.90 -19.17 27.19
C VAL A 243 -18.80 -20.11 25.99
N ASP A 244 -19.06 -21.39 26.20
CA ASP A 244 -19.09 -22.40 25.15
C ASP A 244 -20.52 -22.64 24.68
N LEU A 245 -20.78 -22.25 23.43
CA LEU A 245 -22.10 -22.21 22.81
C LEU A 245 -22.27 -23.34 21.78
N ARG A 246 -21.33 -24.29 21.73
CA ARG A 246 -21.36 -25.40 20.76
C ARG A 246 -22.54 -26.36 20.99
N TYR A 247 -23.22 -26.26 22.12
CA TYR A 247 -24.40 -27.06 22.45
C TYR A 247 -25.66 -26.53 21.77
N GLU A 248 -26.54 -27.43 21.35
CA GLU A 248 -27.75 -27.09 20.58
C GLU A 248 -28.73 -26.21 21.37
N ALA A 249 -28.97 -26.52 22.64
CA ALA A 249 -29.96 -25.84 23.48
C ALA A 249 -29.38 -25.28 24.79
N GLY A 250 -28.06 -25.04 24.86
CA GLY A 250 -27.41 -24.62 26.11
C GLY A 250 -26.11 -23.85 25.90
N ALA A 251 -25.50 -23.49 27.02
CA ALA A 251 -24.18 -22.88 27.09
C ALA A 251 -23.44 -23.41 28.33
N SER A 252 -22.13 -23.66 28.20
CA SER A 252 -21.24 -23.89 29.34
C SER A 252 -20.51 -22.60 29.67
N VAL A 253 -20.38 -22.26 30.96
CA VAL A 253 -19.78 -21.00 31.40
C VAL A 253 -18.61 -21.29 32.32
N GLY A 254 -17.42 -20.82 31.92
CA GLY A 254 -16.24 -20.80 32.77
C GLY A 254 -16.13 -19.49 33.52
N TRP A 255 -15.89 -19.57 34.83
CA TRP A 255 -15.72 -18.41 35.69
C TRP A 255 -14.25 -18.19 36.04
N ALA A 256 -13.86 -16.94 36.24
CA ALA A 256 -12.56 -16.55 36.80
C ALA A 256 -12.79 -15.60 37.98
N PRO A 257 -11.85 -15.53 38.95
CA PRO A 257 -11.88 -14.48 39.97
C PRO A 257 -11.92 -13.09 39.33
N VAL A 258 -12.61 -12.14 39.95
CA VAL A 258 -12.49 -10.74 39.57
C VAL A 258 -11.05 -10.30 39.86
N LEU A 259 -10.39 -9.69 38.86
CA LEU A 259 -9.07 -9.11 39.06
C LEU A 259 -9.24 -7.93 40.02
N ILE A 260 -8.82 -8.10 41.27
CA ILE A 260 -8.67 -7.00 42.20
C ILE A 260 -7.37 -6.32 41.82
N ASP A 261 -7.45 -5.13 41.22
CA ASP A 261 -6.27 -4.31 40.98
C ASP A 261 -5.64 -3.94 42.33
N PRO A 262 -4.41 -4.39 42.65
CA PRO A 262 -3.77 -4.11 43.93
C PRO A 262 -3.60 -2.60 44.19
N GLN A 263 -3.58 -1.79 43.14
CA GLN A 263 -3.41 -0.33 43.28
C GLN A 263 -4.66 0.36 43.84
N ALA A 264 -5.87 -0.10 43.49
CA ALA A 264 -7.11 0.46 44.01
C ALA A 264 -7.34 0.14 45.51
N ALA A 265 -6.81 -0.99 45.99
CA ALA A 265 -6.89 -1.37 47.40
C ALA A 265 -5.90 -0.57 48.29
N GLY A 266 -4.76 -0.17 47.73
CA GLY A 266 -3.76 0.66 48.44
C GLY A 266 -4.24 2.09 48.72
N ASP A 267 -4.99 2.68 47.79
CA ASP A 267 -5.50 4.06 47.94
C ASP A 267 -6.60 4.18 49.01
N GLN A 268 -7.42 3.13 49.19
CA GLN A 268 -8.41 3.06 50.28
C GLN A 268 -7.78 2.87 51.66
N GLN A 269 -6.64 2.18 51.75
CA GLN A 269 -5.92 1.98 53.00
C GLN A 269 -5.18 3.26 53.45
N ASN A 270 -4.58 4.00 52.51
CA ASN A 270 -3.91 5.26 52.80
C ASN A 270 -4.87 6.38 53.23
N SER A 271 -6.06 6.45 52.62
CA SER A 271 -7.08 7.44 52.99
C SER A 271 -7.66 7.20 54.40
N ASN A 272 -7.90 5.93 54.76
CA ASN A 272 -8.35 5.58 56.12
C ASN A 272 -7.27 5.80 57.19
N GLN A 273 -5.99 5.58 56.88
CA GLN A 273 -4.89 5.90 57.79
C GLN A 273 -4.70 7.40 57.99
N GLN A 274 -4.84 8.21 56.95
CA GLN A 274 -4.77 9.68 57.06
C GLN A 274 -5.93 10.26 57.86
N GLN A 275 -7.15 9.72 57.71
CA GLN A 275 -8.30 10.13 58.54
C GLN A 275 -8.11 9.79 60.02
N ASN A 276 -7.63 8.59 60.33
CA ASN A 276 -7.38 8.20 61.73
C ASN A 276 -6.24 9.00 62.37
N GLN A 277 -5.19 9.35 61.62
CA GLN A 277 -4.12 10.22 62.12
C GLN A 277 -4.57 11.68 62.29
N ALA A 278 -5.49 12.17 61.46
CA ALA A 278 -6.04 13.52 61.60
C ALA A 278 -6.93 13.65 62.84
N GLN A 279 -7.71 12.61 63.17
CA GLN A 279 -8.55 12.57 64.38
C GLN A 279 -7.71 12.42 65.66
N ALA A 280 -6.62 11.66 65.62
CA ALA A 280 -5.72 11.48 66.77
C ALA A 280 -4.92 12.74 67.14
N LYS A 281 -4.81 13.74 66.24
CA LYS A 281 -4.14 15.03 66.50
C LYS A 281 -5.09 16.13 67.01
N GLN A 282 -6.39 15.84 67.12
CA GLN A 282 -7.41 16.78 67.59
C GLN A 282 -7.90 16.49 69.02
N GLN A 283 -7.29 15.51 69.70
CA GLN A 283 -7.46 15.24 71.13
C GLN A 283 -6.18 15.63 71.88
#